data_AF-A0A970CY95-F1
#
_entry.id   AF-A0A970CY95-F1
#
_cell.length_a   1.000
_cell.length_b   1.000
_cell.length_c   1.000
_cell.angle_alpha   90.00
_cell.angle_beta   90.00
_cell.angle_gamma   90.00
#
_symmetry.space_group_name_H-M   'P 1'
#
loop_
_entity.id
_entity.type
_entity.pdbx_description
1 polymer ?
#
loop_
_entity_poly.entity_id
_entity_poly.type
_entity_poly.pdbx_seq_one_letter_code
_entity_poly.pdbx_strand_id
1 'polypeptide(L)'
;MVIYAEYLFLENGVAGLMILLLTRRICGFPSSWPRLVLGSVLCGLYAFILFWEGLTWWLATLFKLIFSAAVVLLVFPSLRGKGILRALLVFYLVSFAMGGIVIASLYFFNSTGITARGAFYIGQITYIRVFLGMALAWGCIYAF
;
A
#
# COMPACT_ATOMS: atom_id res chain seq x y z
N MET A 1 -22.18 -4.27 4.15
CA MET A 1 -21.42 -4.21 2.89
C MET A 1 -20.78 -5.56 2.66
N VAL A 2 -20.90 -6.12 1.46
CA VAL A 2 -20.20 -7.37 1.10
C VAL A 2 -18.85 -6.96 0.52
N ILE A 3 -17.77 -7.46 1.12
CA ILE A 3 -16.40 -7.23 0.64
C ILE A 3 -15.93 -8.53 0.01
N TYR A 4 -15.63 -8.48 -1.28
CA TYR A 4 -15.11 -9.62 -2.01
C TYR A 4 -13.60 -9.75 -1.78
N ALA A 5 -13.17 -10.95 -1.43
CA ALA A 5 -11.78 -11.26 -1.14
C ALA A 5 -10.87 -11.01 -2.37
N GLU A 6 -11.33 -11.35 -3.57
CA GLU A 6 -10.54 -11.17 -4.79
C GLU A 6 -10.19 -9.70 -5.07
N TYR A 7 -11.15 -8.78 -4.92
CA TYR A 7 -10.92 -7.36 -5.18
C TYR A 7 -10.03 -6.73 -4.12
N LEU A 8 -10.25 -7.08 -2.84
CA LEU A 8 -9.41 -6.59 -1.75
C LEU A 8 -7.95 -6.99 -1.94
N PHE A 9 -7.71 -8.25 -2.32
CA PHE A 9 -6.37 -8.76 -2.61
C PHE A 9 -5.73 -8.02 -3.79
N LEU A 10 -6.48 -7.85 -4.89
CA LEU A 10 -5.96 -7.22 -6.11
C LEU A 10 -5.60 -5.75 -5.87
N GLU A 11 -6.47 -4.98 -5.21
CA GLU A 11 -6.23 -3.55 -4.94
C GLU A 11 -5.01 -3.34 -4.04
N ASN A 12 -4.90 -4.11 -2.96
CA ASN A 12 -3.76 -3.99 -2.04
C ASN A 12 -2.47 -4.55 -2.65
N GLY A 13 -2.58 -5.55 -3.53
CA GLY A 13 -1.47 -6.05 -4.33
C GLY A 13 -0.94 -4.99 -5.30
N VAL A 14 -1.81 -4.36 -6.08
CA VAL A 14 -1.45 -3.28 -7.02
C VAL A 14 -0.89 -2.07 -6.28
N ALA A 15 -1.56 -1.61 -5.21
CA ALA A 15 -1.05 -0.52 -4.39
C ALA A 15 0.33 -0.83 -3.81
N GLY A 16 0.52 -2.03 -3.25
CA GLY A 16 1.80 -2.50 -2.73
C GLY A 16 2.89 -2.53 -3.79
N LEU A 17 2.58 -3.03 -4.99
CA LEU A 17 3.51 -3.05 -6.13
C LEU A 17 3.96 -1.64 -6.51
N MET A 18 3.02 -0.70 -6.59
CA MET A 18 3.32 0.70 -6.95
C MET A 18 4.18 1.39 -5.88
N ILE A 19 3.84 1.21 -4.61
CA ILE A 19 4.64 1.73 -3.49
C ILE A 19 6.06 1.19 -3.54
N LEU A 20 6.25 -0.11 -3.79
CA LEU A 20 7.57 -0.73 -3.86
C LEU A 20 8.38 -0.26 -5.07
N LEU A 21 7.75 -0.11 -6.23
CA LEU A 21 8.41 0.43 -7.42
C LEU A 21 8.88 1.87 -7.21
N LEU A 22 8.04 2.70 -6.61
CA LEU A 22 8.37 4.09 -6.30
C LEU A 22 9.47 4.17 -5.24
N THR A 23 9.39 3.33 -4.21
CA THR A 23 10.43 3.22 -3.18
C THR A 23 11.77 2.81 -3.80
N ARG A 24 11.76 1.84 -4.73
CA ARG A 24 12.94 1.44 -5.50
C ARG A 24 13.53 2.61 -6.27
N ARG A 25 12.71 3.40 -6.96
CA ARG A 25 13.13 4.54 -7.77
C ARG A 25 13.72 5.67 -6.91
N ILE A 26 13.00 6.11 -5.87
CA ILE A 26 13.42 7.19 -4.98
C ILE A 26 14.70 6.84 -4.22
N CYS A 27 14.82 5.58 -3.78
CA CYS A 27 16.02 5.15 -3.07
C CYS A 27 17.18 4.73 -3.99
N GLY A 28 16.93 4.48 -5.27
CA GLY A 28 17.94 4.05 -6.24
C GLY A 28 18.52 2.65 -5.99
N PHE A 29 17.83 1.80 -5.22
CA PHE A 29 18.36 0.49 -4.83
C PHE A 29 18.11 -0.58 -5.91
N PRO A 30 19.09 -1.47 -6.18
CA PRO A 30 18.89 -2.58 -7.10
C PRO A 30 17.92 -3.60 -6.48
N SER A 31 16.77 -3.81 -7.13
CA SER A 31 15.83 -4.87 -6.79
C SER A 31 15.43 -5.61 -8.07
N SER A 32 15.19 -6.91 -7.96
CA SER A 32 14.76 -7.73 -9.08
C SER A 32 13.23 -7.70 -9.20
N TRP A 33 12.71 -7.72 -10.42
CA TRP A 33 11.27 -7.81 -10.69
C TRP A 33 10.54 -8.91 -9.91
N PRO A 34 11.03 -10.16 -9.80
CA PRO A 34 10.34 -11.19 -9.00
C PRO A 34 10.22 -10.83 -7.51
N ARG A 35 11.19 -10.09 -6.93
CA ARG A 35 11.10 -9.66 -5.54
C ARG A 35 10.02 -8.61 -5.34
N LEU A 36 9.87 -7.69 -6.28
CA LEU A 36 8.79 -6.70 -6.28
C LEU A 36 7.41 -7.36 -6.36
N VAL A 37 7.28 -8.37 -7.23
CA VAL A 37 6.03 -9.14 -7.35
C VAL A 37 5.74 -9.89 -6.04
N LEU A 38 6.73 -10.56 -5.45
CA LEU A 38 6.55 -11.22 -4.15
C LEU A 38 6.14 -10.24 -3.05
N GLY A 39 6.78 -9.07 -2.99
CA GLY A 39 6.40 -8.00 -2.06
C GLY A 39 4.95 -7.54 -2.26
N SER A 40 4.52 -7.37 -3.51
CA SER A 40 3.13 -7.00 -3.83
C SER A 40 2.11 -8.05 -3.39
N VAL A 41 2.42 -9.33 -3.61
CA VAL A 41 1.56 -10.44 -3.16
C VAL A 41 1.44 -10.43 -1.63
N LEU A 42 2.54 -10.19 -0.91
CA LEU A 42 2.52 -10.04 0.54
C LEU A 42 1.66 -8.87 0.99
N CYS A 43 1.71 -7.72 0.30
CA CYS A 43 0.83 -6.57 0.57
C CYS A 43 -0.65 -6.92 0.38
N GLY A 44 -0.98 -7.65 -0.70
CA GLY A 44 -2.33 -8.16 -0.93
C GLY A 44 -2.79 -9.13 0.17
N LEU A 45 -1.92 -10.07 0.58
CA LEU A 45 -2.22 -11.01 1.66
C LEU A 45 -2.41 -10.32 3.01
N TYR A 46 -1.62 -9.28 3.29
CA TYR A 46 -1.72 -8.51 4.53
C TYR A 46 -3.08 -7.82 4.67
N ALA A 47 -3.74 -7.47 3.57
CA ALA A 47 -5.06 -6.85 3.62
C ALA A 47 -6.12 -7.73 4.30
N PHE A 48 -5.97 -9.06 4.27
CA PHE A 48 -6.88 -9.98 4.96
C PHE A 48 -6.83 -9.89 6.48
N ILE A 49 -5.78 -9.31 7.06
CA ILE A 49 -5.71 -9.02 8.51
C ILE A 49 -6.82 -8.03 8.93
N LEU A 50 -7.39 -7.26 7.99
CA LEU A 50 -8.54 -6.39 8.28
C LEU A 50 -9.78 -7.15 8.76
N PHE A 51 -9.95 -8.41 8.34
CA PHE A 51 -11.05 -9.26 8.81
C PHE A 51 -10.80 -9.84 10.20
N TRP A 52 -9.60 -9.64 10.76
CA TRP A 52 -9.29 -10.18 12.08
C TRP A 52 -9.74 -9.24 13.19
N GLU A 53 -10.87 -9.58 13.83
CA GLU A 53 -11.57 -8.64 14.73
C GLU A 53 -10.94 -8.49 16.13
N GLY A 54 -9.97 -9.33 16.52
CA GLY A 54 -9.41 -9.43 17.88
C GLY A 54 -8.13 -8.64 18.17
N LEU A 55 -7.58 -7.86 17.24
CA LEU A 55 -6.34 -7.11 17.49
C LEU A 55 -6.58 -5.83 18.30
N THR A 56 -5.92 -5.74 19.46
CA THR A 56 -5.81 -4.48 20.21
C THR A 56 -5.02 -3.44 19.39
N TRP A 57 -5.29 -2.15 19.59
CA TRP A 57 -4.72 -1.09 18.76
C TRP A 57 -3.18 -1.06 18.75
N TRP A 58 -2.54 -1.35 19.89
CA TRP A 58 -1.09 -1.47 20.03
C TRP A 58 -0.51 -2.66 19.26
N LEU A 59 -1.23 -3.79 19.23
CA LEU A 59 -0.80 -4.96 18.48
C LEU A 59 -0.93 -4.70 16.97
N ALA A 60 -2.01 -4.03 16.55
CA ALA A 60 -2.22 -3.65 15.16
C ALA A 60 -1.12 -2.71 14.63
N THR A 61 -0.65 -1.75 15.42
CA THR A 61 0.46 -0.87 15.02
C THR A 61 1.79 -1.60 14.96
N LEU A 62 2.07 -2.50 15.92
CA LEU A 62 3.27 -3.35 15.87
C LEU A 62 3.27 -4.29 14.66
N PHE A 63 2.14 -4.92 14.35
CA PHE A 63 2.00 -5.76 13.15
C PHE A 63 2.23 -4.97 11.87
N LYS A 64 1.73 -3.74 11.76
CA LYS A 64 2.01 -2.85 10.61
C LYS A 64 3.50 -2.56 10.45
N LEU A 65 4.17 -2.25 11.56
CA LEU A 65 5.61 -1.97 11.56
C LEU A 65 6.43 -3.20 11.15
N ILE A 66 6.19 -4.35 11.78
CA ILE A 66 6.89 -5.61 11.47
C ILE A 66 6.65 -6.02 10.02
N PHE A 67 5.40 -5.90 9.55
CA PHE A 67 5.06 -6.22 8.17
C PHE A 67 5.80 -5.33 7.16
N SER A 68 5.80 -4.02 7.36
CA SER A 68 6.53 -3.09 6.48
C SER A 68 8.04 -3.39 6.45
N ALA A 69 8.63 -3.68 7.61
CA ALA A 69 10.04 -4.06 7.72
C ALA A 69 10.34 -5.37 6.98
N ALA A 70 9.48 -6.37 7.13
CA ALA A 70 9.63 -7.66 6.44
C ALA A 70 9.56 -7.50 4.92
N VAL A 71 8.60 -6.74 4.40
CA VAL A 71 8.46 -6.49 2.96
C VAL A 71 9.66 -5.74 2.41
N VAL A 72 10.11 -4.67 3.08
CA VAL A 72 11.28 -3.88 2.64
C VAL A 72 12.54 -4.74 2.62
N LEU A 73 12.77 -5.56 3.66
CA LEU A 73 13.94 -6.42 3.74
C LEU A 73 13.94 -7.51 2.66
N LEU A 74 12.77 -8.08 2.37
CA LEU A 74 12.59 -9.10 1.32
C LEU A 74 12.81 -8.52 -0.08
N VAL A 75 12.28 -7.33 -0.34
CA VAL A 75 12.35 -6.67 -1.65
C VAL A 75 13.74 -6.09 -1.93
N PHE A 76 14.41 -5.58 -0.89
CA PHE A 76 15.70 -4.89 -0.98
C PHE A 76 16.76 -5.54 -0.07
N PRO A 77 17.27 -6.72 -0.43
CA PRO A 77 18.20 -7.45 0.43
C PRO A 77 19.61 -6.83 0.51
N SER A 78 19.95 -5.92 -0.40
CA SER A 78 21.26 -5.25 -0.42
C SER A 78 21.38 -4.08 0.57
N LEU A 79 20.37 -3.85 1.41
CA LEU A 79 20.35 -2.73 2.35
C LEU A 79 21.16 -3.02 3.60
N ARG A 80 22.03 -2.08 3.99
CA ARG A 80 22.76 -2.11 5.28
C ARG A 80 22.34 -0.94 6.15
N GLY A 81 22.02 -1.22 7.42
CA GLY A 81 21.79 -0.24 8.48
C GLY A 81 20.90 0.93 8.05
N LYS A 82 21.51 2.10 7.82
CA LYS A 82 20.84 3.35 7.41
C LYS A 82 20.01 3.22 6.12
N GLY A 83 20.38 2.30 5.21
CA GLY A 83 19.63 2.02 3.99
C GLY A 83 18.25 1.42 4.25
N ILE A 84 18.13 0.56 5.27
CA ILE A 84 16.85 -0.06 5.68
C ILE A 84 15.90 1.01 6.22
N LEU A 85 16.41 1.88 7.11
CA LEU A 85 15.62 2.97 7.66
C LEU A 85 15.17 3.95 6.57
N ARG A 86 16.06 4.28 5.62
CA ARG A 86 15.72 5.15 4.48
C ARG A 86 14.64 4.53 3.60
N ALA A 87 14.75 3.23 3.27
CA ALA A 87 13.75 2.53 2.49
C ALA A 87 12.40 2.45 3.21
N LEU A 88 12.39 2.21 4.52
CA LEU A 88 11.16 2.22 5.33
C LEU A 88 10.51 3.60 5.36
N LEU A 89 11.28 4.67 5.58
CA LEU A 89 10.76 6.03 5.58
C LEU A 89 10.14 6.39 4.23
N VAL A 90 10.81 6.07 3.13
CA VAL A 90 10.29 6.32 1.78
C VAL A 90 9.06 5.46 1.50
N PHE A 91 9.05 4.19 1.90
CA PHE A 91 7.89 3.31 1.77
C PHE A 91 6.66 3.90 2.47
N TYR A 92 6.81 4.39 3.70
CA TYR A 92 5.73 5.05 4.44
C TYR A 92 5.30 6.38 3.81
N LEU A 93 6.24 7.21 3.35
CA LEU A 93 5.92 8.47 2.67
C LEU A 93 5.13 8.25 1.38
N VAL A 94 5.54 7.27 0.57
CA VAL A 94 4.84 6.92 -0.67
C VAL A 94 3.47 6.31 -0.36
N SER A 95 3.37 5.45 0.66
CA SER A 95 2.10 4.91 1.13
C SER A 95 1.14 6.01 1.57
N PHE A 96 1.64 7.01 2.30
CA PHE A 96 0.87 8.15 2.75
C PHE A 96 0.43 9.04 1.58
N ALA A 97 1.32 9.32 0.63
CA ALA A 97 1.00 10.07 -0.58
C ALA A 97 -0.07 9.36 -1.42
N MET A 98 0.09 8.06 -1.68
CA MET A 98 -0.89 7.24 -2.41
C MET A 98 -2.25 7.23 -1.69
N GLY A 99 -2.25 6.98 -0.38
CA GLY A 99 -3.48 7.00 0.42
C GLY A 99 -4.16 8.37 0.41
N GLY A 100 -3.38 9.45 0.51
CA GLY A 100 -3.86 10.83 0.41
C GLY A 100 -4.48 11.14 -0.96
N ILE A 101 -3.86 10.70 -2.05
CA ILE A 101 -4.39 10.88 -3.41
C ILE A 101 -5.70 10.09 -3.58
N VAL A 102 -5.78 8.86 -3.08
CA VAL A 102 -7.02 8.08 -3.10
C VAL A 102 -8.11 8.80 -2.33
N ILE A 103 -7.86 9.25 -1.10
CA ILE A 103 -8.84 10.00 -0.30
C ILE A 103 -9.26 11.29 -1.02
N ALA A 104 -8.32 12.07 -1.55
CA ALA A 104 -8.60 13.30 -2.29
C ALA A 104 -9.46 13.03 -3.53
N SER A 105 -9.17 11.95 -4.27
CA SER A 105 -9.98 11.55 -5.42
C SER A 105 -11.42 11.19 -5.01
N LEU A 106 -11.61 10.49 -3.89
CA LEU A 106 -12.94 10.13 -3.39
C LEU A 106 -13.78 11.35 -3.02
N TYR A 107 -13.15 12.35 -2.38
CA TYR A 107 -13.78 13.64 -2.10
C TYR A 107 -14.17 14.38 -3.38
N PHE A 108 -13.26 14.43 -4.37
CA PHE A 108 -13.52 15.09 -5.65
C PHE A 108 -14.70 14.44 -6.41
N PHE A 109 -14.84 13.13 -6.31
CA PHE A 109 -15.90 12.36 -6.97
C PHE A 109 -17.16 12.14 -6.11
N ASN A 110 -17.34 12.87 -4.99
CA ASN A 110 -18.50 12.77 -4.09
C ASN A 110 -18.86 11.33 -3.71
N SER A 111 -17.86 10.47 -3.52
CA SER A 111 -18.08 9.07 -3.18
C SER A 111 -18.13 8.89 -1.67
N THR A 112 -19.27 8.47 -1.12
CA THR A 112 -19.44 8.20 0.31
C THR A 112 -18.68 6.93 0.70
N GLY A 113 -17.66 7.07 1.54
CA GLY A 113 -16.91 5.96 2.14
C GLY A 113 -17.09 5.94 3.66
N ILE A 114 -17.17 4.75 4.24
CA ILE A 114 -17.19 4.55 5.70
C ILE A 114 -15.77 4.21 6.13
N THR A 115 -15.23 4.94 7.12
CA THR A 115 -13.93 4.61 7.73
C THR A 115 -14.12 3.74 8.96
N ALA A 116 -13.50 2.56 9.00
CA ALA A 116 -13.46 1.74 10.21
C ALA A 116 -12.07 1.09 10.38
N ARG A 117 -11.52 1.15 11.60
CA ARG A 117 -10.23 0.54 12.01
C ARG A 117 -9.02 0.90 11.11
N GLY A 118 -9.03 2.09 10.52
CA GLY A 118 -7.98 2.57 9.62
C GLY A 118 -8.05 2.03 8.19
N ALA A 119 -9.16 1.37 7.83
CA ALA A 119 -9.51 1.03 6.45
C ALA A 119 -10.64 1.95 5.96
N PHE A 120 -10.53 2.38 4.71
CA PHE A 120 -11.55 3.15 3.99
C PHE A 120 -12.41 2.19 3.18
N TYR A 121 -13.67 2.02 3.56
CA TYR A 121 -14.63 1.17 2.85
C TYR A 121 -15.45 2.03 1.89
N ILE A 122 -15.33 1.79 0.59
CA ILE A 122 -16.04 2.52 -0.46
C ILE A 122 -17.13 1.60 -1.03
N GLY A 123 -18.34 2.13 -1.23
CA GLY A 123 -19.49 1.37 -1.70
C GLY A 123 -19.41 0.85 -3.15
N GLN A 124 -20.53 0.30 -3.63
CA GLN A 124 -20.68 -0.62 -4.77
C GLN A 124 -20.42 -0.06 -6.20
N ILE A 125 -19.84 1.12 -6.42
CA ILE A 125 -19.71 1.67 -7.80
C ILE A 125 -18.31 2.24 -8.17
N THR A 126 -17.29 2.14 -7.32
CA THR A 126 -16.11 3.01 -7.54
C THR A 126 -14.75 2.31 -7.57
N TYR A 127 -14.69 1.02 -7.88
CA TYR A 127 -13.43 0.28 -8.08
C TYR A 127 -12.57 0.88 -9.21
N ILE A 128 -13.21 1.29 -10.31
CA ILE A 128 -12.54 1.96 -11.44
C ILE A 128 -11.93 3.31 -11.05
N ARG A 129 -12.53 4.07 -10.12
CA ARG A 129 -11.96 5.38 -9.74
C ARG A 129 -10.83 5.25 -8.72
N VAL A 130 -10.83 4.21 -7.90
CA VAL A 130 -9.65 3.85 -7.07
C VAL A 130 -8.49 3.47 -7.98
N PHE A 131 -8.73 2.67 -9.01
CA PHE A 131 -7.72 2.30 -10.01
C PHE A 131 -7.24 3.52 -10.82
N LEU A 132 -8.13 4.42 -11.22
CA LEU A 132 -7.76 5.71 -11.84
C LEU A 132 -6.96 6.59 -10.88
N GLY A 133 -7.33 6.65 -9.60
CA GLY A 133 -6.58 7.38 -8.58
C GLY A 133 -5.16 6.84 -8.41
N MET A 134 -5.00 5.51 -8.42
CA MET A 134 -3.68 4.86 -8.44
C MET A 134 -2.92 5.17 -9.74
N ALA A 135 -3.57 5.12 -10.90
CA ALA A 135 -2.95 5.45 -12.19
C ALA A 135 -2.52 6.93 -12.27
N LEU A 136 -3.31 7.85 -11.72
CA LEU A 136 -2.97 9.27 -11.61
C LEU A 136 -1.82 9.47 -10.61
N ALA A 137 -1.84 8.78 -9.47
CA ALA A 137 -0.73 8.81 -8.52
C ALA A 137 0.57 8.31 -9.17
N TRP A 138 0.49 7.25 -9.98
CA TRP A 138 1.62 6.79 -10.79
C TRP A 138 2.10 7.85 -11.76
N GLY A 139 1.19 8.46 -12.53
CA GLY A 139 1.53 9.48 -13.51
C GLY A 139 2.20 10.69 -12.88
N CYS A 140 1.64 11.22 -11.80
CA CYS A 140 2.19 12.36 -11.08
C CYS A 140 3.58 12.07 -10.48
N ILE A 141 3.79 10.86 -9.93
CA ILE A 141 5.07 10.50 -9.33
C ILE A 141 6.09 10.08 -10.40
N TYR A 142 5.66 9.56 -11.55
CA TYR A 142 6.54 9.24 -12.68
C TYR A 142 7.04 10.49 -13.41
N ALA A 143 6.24 11.57 -13.40
CA ALA A 143 6.56 12.87 -14.01
C ALA A 143 7.55 13.72 -13.19
N PHE A 144 7.81 13.36 -11.92
CA PHE A 144 8.89 13.90 -11.08
C PHE A 144 10.15 13.02 -11.15
#